data_AF-A0A822BPW4-F1
#
_entry.id   AF-A0A822BPW4-F1
#
_cell.length_a   1.000
_cell.length_b   1.000
_cell.length_c   1.000
_cell.angle_alpha   90.00
_cell.angle_beta   90.00
_cell.angle_gamma   90.00
#
_symmetry.space_group_name_H-M   'P 1'
#
loop_
_entity.id
_entity.type
_entity.pdbx_description
1 polymer ?
#
loop_
_entity_poly.entity_id
_entity_poly.type
_entity_poly.pdbx_seq_one_letter_code
_entity_poly.pdbx_strand_id
1 'polypeptide(L)'
;MKDKASYEKLEEICRKYETEKSANVDLAMAEHNQRVAKTVSYFKDKGLTQNEAKAASLTVSFYTGTKSGVPKSDEKNKENKKHIEYRSRRVIVDKKSGEQVLDKFIICNYLLRAMSKISYYQGYVSRSCRLTDEELLLYIPGSVIIWSQFNGTFKGKTMHDSFDFPYRNTFFKIYSLTGRSIKTFSNYEDEDEVVFLPDSTFLILKHVVSHHEQQHVIYMRQVELGLSISSVLWVDDEIFKDNWINKNYMIDAEAKDPKKNVRFIQKSSTDIALSFLRSPFGQRLKNRETFRIVSDMHRTNEEPANNAGARLIKEIRKLGFNNRCLLFVGNRQKTEEIINRELNANERQFTKITTSDDSLKSFINFESTF
;
A
#
# COMPACT_ATOMS: atom_id res chain seq x y z
N MET A 1 31.71 5.14 -5.44
CA MET A 1 30.51 4.75 -6.21
C MET A 1 29.90 6.00 -6.85
N LYS A 2 30.24 6.26 -8.11
CA LYS A 2 29.84 7.46 -8.87
C LYS A 2 29.12 7.12 -10.19
N ASP A 3 28.63 5.89 -10.36
CA ASP A 3 27.66 5.62 -11.42
C ASP A 3 26.30 6.11 -10.95
N LYS A 4 25.97 7.33 -11.36
CA LYS A 4 24.64 7.92 -11.15
C LYS A 4 23.63 7.03 -11.86
N ALA A 5 22.73 6.42 -11.10
CA ALA A 5 21.54 5.80 -11.66
C ALA A 5 20.87 6.76 -12.65
N SER A 6 20.72 6.33 -13.90
CA SER A 6 20.12 7.11 -14.99
C SER A 6 19.14 6.22 -15.78
N TYR A 7 18.23 6.83 -16.52
CA TYR A 7 17.35 6.11 -17.44
C TYR A 7 18.13 5.25 -18.44
N GLU A 8 19.24 5.76 -18.98
CA GLU A 8 20.06 5.03 -19.94
C GLU A 8 20.65 3.76 -19.32
N LYS A 9 21.13 3.86 -18.06
CA LYS A 9 21.64 2.69 -17.35
C LYS A 9 20.54 1.67 -17.06
N LEU A 10 19.35 2.13 -16.67
CA LEU A 10 18.21 1.26 -16.45
C LEU A 10 17.77 0.56 -17.76
N GLU A 11 17.76 1.27 -18.88
CA GLU A 11 17.41 0.73 -20.20
C GLU A 11 18.40 -0.36 -20.64
N GLU A 12 19.70 -0.15 -20.43
CA GLU A 12 20.75 -1.15 -20.65
C GLU A 12 20.49 -2.42 -19.81
N ILE A 13 20.20 -2.24 -18.52
CA ILE A 13 19.89 -3.34 -17.60
C ILE A 13 18.63 -4.10 -18.05
N CYS A 14 17.55 -3.40 -18.38
CA CYS A 14 16.30 -4.03 -18.83
C CYS A 14 16.53 -4.83 -20.13
N ARG A 15 17.26 -4.26 -21.10
CA ARG A 15 17.60 -4.93 -22.36
C ARG A 15 18.41 -6.20 -22.12
N LYS A 16 19.40 -6.16 -21.22
CA LYS A 16 20.19 -7.33 -20.80
C LYS A 16 19.28 -8.47 -20.31
N TYR A 17 18.33 -8.18 -19.42
CA TYR A 17 17.40 -9.21 -18.91
C TYR A 17 16.33 -9.65 -19.92
N GLU A 18 15.88 -8.79 -20.83
CA GLU A 18 14.98 -9.21 -21.92
C GLU A 18 15.69 -10.12 -22.91
N THR A 19 17.00 -9.96 -23.11
CA THR A 19 17.80 -10.85 -23.97
C THR A 19 17.82 -12.28 -23.42
N GLU A 20 17.78 -12.44 -22.10
CA GLU A 20 17.72 -13.76 -21.45
C GLU A 20 16.33 -14.43 -21.56
N LYS A 21 15.27 -13.65 -21.81
CA LYS A 21 13.88 -14.10 -21.72
C LYS A 21 13.14 -14.17 -23.06
N SER A 22 13.47 -13.28 -23.99
CA SER A 22 12.76 -13.08 -25.25
C SER A 22 13.61 -13.55 -26.42
N ALA A 23 12.96 -14.19 -27.41
CA ALA A 23 13.59 -14.50 -28.69
C ALA A 23 13.84 -13.24 -29.55
N ASN A 24 13.18 -12.11 -29.24
CA ASN A 24 13.35 -10.84 -29.93
C ASN A 24 13.35 -9.68 -28.92
N VAL A 25 14.56 -9.30 -28.47
CA VAL A 25 14.76 -8.24 -27.48
C VAL A 25 14.31 -6.87 -27.99
N ASP A 26 14.47 -6.56 -29.28
CA ASP A 26 14.10 -5.26 -29.82
C ASP A 26 12.59 -5.05 -29.83
N LEU A 27 11.83 -6.11 -30.12
CA LEU A 27 10.37 -6.07 -30.01
C LEU A 27 9.91 -5.88 -28.56
N ALA A 28 10.54 -6.59 -27.61
CA ALA A 28 10.25 -6.44 -26.18
C ALA A 28 10.53 -5.01 -25.68
N MET A 29 11.70 -4.46 -26.03
CA MET A 29 12.06 -3.09 -25.69
C MET A 29 11.16 -2.05 -26.38
N ALA A 30 10.69 -2.31 -27.60
CA ALA A 30 9.72 -1.45 -28.29
C ALA A 30 8.37 -1.40 -27.55
N GLU A 31 7.86 -2.52 -27.04
CA GLU A 31 6.66 -2.56 -26.20
C GLU A 31 6.82 -1.71 -24.92
N HIS A 32 7.96 -1.87 -24.24
CA HIS A 32 8.28 -1.06 -23.06
C HIS A 32 8.33 0.43 -23.39
N ASN A 33 9.02 0.81 -24.46
CA ASN A 33 9.16 2.20 -24.87
C ASN A 33 7.82 2.82 -25.30
N GLN A 34 6.94 2.05 -25.94
CA GLN A 34 5.58 2.49 -26.25
C GLN A 34 4.79 2.78 -24.96
N ARG A 35 4.93 1.93 -23.93
CA ARG A 35 4.29 2.16 -22.63
C ARG A 35 4.87 3.40 -21.94
N VAL A 36 6.20 3.56 -21.94
CA VAL A 36 6.89 4.73 -21.39
C VAL A 36 6.37 6.02 -22.01
N ALA A 37 6.22 6.07 -23.34
CA ALA A 37 5.72 7.25 -24.03
C ALA A 37 4.30 7.65 -23.56
N LYS A 38 3.46 6.67 -23.22
CA LYS A 38 2.08 6.91 -22.74
C LYS A 38 2.02 7.36 -21.28
N THR A 39 2.96 6.94 -20.43
CA THR A 39 2.83 7.09 -18.97
C THR A 39 3.81 8.08 -18.36
N VAL A 40 4.80 8.56 -19.11
CA VAL A 40 5.82 9.48 -18.59
C VAL A 40 5.23 10.80 -18.06
N SER A 41 4.18 11.32 -18.69
CA SER A 41 3.50 12.55 -18.26
C SER A 41 2.96 12.44 -16.85
N TYR A 42 2.32 11.31 -16.51
CA TYR A 42 1.79 11.06 -15.17
C TYR A 42 2.85 11.27 -14.08
N PHE A 43 4.05 10.73 -14.27
CA PHE A 43 5.11 10.83 -13.27
C PHE A 43 5.72 12.24 -13.21
N LYS A 44 5.76 12.96 -14.33
CA LYS A 44 6.16 14.38 -14.34
C LYS A 44 5.18 15.23 -13.54
N ASP A 45 3.89 14.99 -13.71
CA ASP A 45 2.82 15.68 -12.97
C ASP A 45 2.90 15.39 -11.46
N LYS A 46 3.53 14.27 -11.08
CA LYS A 46 3.87 13.91 -9.69
C LYS A 46 5.22 14.47 -9.20
N GLY A 47 5.82 15.40 -9.95
CA GLY A 47 7.02 16.14 -9.57
C GLY A 47 8.34 15.43 -9.85
N LEU A 48 8.35 14.35 -10.64
CA LEU A 48 9.60 13.71 -11.07
C LEU A 48 10.24 14.47 -12.24
N THR A 49 11.57 14.50 -12.29
CA THR A 49 12.28 15.03 -13.46
C THR A 49 12.00 14.18 -14.70
N GLN A 50 12.26 14.71 -15.90
CA GLN A 50 12.04 13.96 -17.15
C GLN A 50 12.76 12.60 -17.18
N ASN A 51 13.98 12.54 -16.65
CA ASN A 51 14.78 11.32 -16.57
C ASN A 51 14.17 10.31 -15.58
N GLU A 52 13.83 10.77 -14.37
CA GLU A 52 13.19 9.94 -13.35
C GLU A 52 11.80 9.44 -13.77
N ALA A 53 11.00 10.27 -14.44
CA ALA A 53 9.68 9.90 -14.92
C ALA A 53 9.75 8.81 -16.01
N LYS A 54 10.74 8.88 -16.91
CA LYS A 54 11.00 7.82 -17.89
C LYS A 54 11.43 6.53 -17.20
N ALA A 55 12.38 6.62 -16.24
CA ALA A 55 12.86 5.46 -15.51
C ALA A 55 11.75 4.79 -14.67
N ALA A 56 10.89 5.58 -14.03
CA ALA A 56 9.72 5.10 -13.30
C ALA A 56 8.75 4.36 -14.25
N SER A 57 8.42 4.96 -15.39
CA SER A 57 7.55 4.34 -16.40
C SER A 57 8.13 3.03 -16.95
N LEU A 58 9.42 3.03 -17.29
CA LEU A 58 10.11 1.85 -17.84
C LEU A 58 10.12 0.72 -16.84
N THR A 59 10.40 1.03 -15.57
CA THR A 59 10.49 0.00 -14.53
C THR A 59 9.16 -0.68 -14.25
N VAL A 60 8.05 0.07 -14.24
CA VAL A 60 6.72 -0.55 -14.06
C VAL A 60 6.37 -1.42 -15.26
N SER A 61 6.62 -0.93 -16.48
CA SER A 61 6.40 -1.72 -17.70
C SER A 61 7.26 -3.00 -17.70
N PHE A 62 8.54 -2.88 -17.34
CA PHE A 62 9.47 -4.01 -17.23
C PHE A 62 9.04 -5.02 -16.15
N TYR A 63 8.58 -4.56 -14.99
CA TYR A 63 8.04 -5.42 -13.94
C TYR A 63 6.88 -6.31 -14.44
N THR A 64 6.02 -5.77 -15.31
CA THR A 64 4.89 -6.51 -15.86
C THR A 64 5.27 -7.51 -16.96
N GLY A 65 6.47 -7.36 -17.52
CA GLY A 65 6.96 -8.14 -18.66
C GLY A 65 6.35 -7.69 -19.99
N THR A 66 6.64 -8.42 -21.06
CA THR A 66 6.16 -8.12 -22.43
C THR A 66 5.30 -9.25 -22.96
N LYS A 67 4.44 -8.94 -23.95
CA LYS A 67 3.66 -9.95 -24.67
C LYS A 67 4.55 -10.75 -25.61
N SER A 68 5.53 -10.08 -26.24
CA SER A 68 6.54 -10.70 -27.10
C SER A 68 7.53 -11.62 -26.37
N GLY A 69 7.76 -11.42 -25.08
CA GLY A 69 8.61 -12.27 -24.24
C GLY A 69 7.92 -13.54 -23.71
N VAL A 70 6.62 -13.70 -23.97
CA VAL A 70 5.93 -14.96 -23.65
C VAL A 70 6.25 -15.99 -24.74
N PRO A 71 6.80 -17.17 -24.40
CA PRO A 71 6.96 -18.26 -25.36
C PRO A 71 5.60 -18.59 -26.00
N LYS A 72 5.50 -18.52 -27.34
CA LYS A 72 4.30 -18.95 -28.07
C LYS A 72 3.95 -20.38 -27.65
N SER A 73 2.72 -20.61 -27.24
CA SER A 73 2.21 -21.96 -27.00
C SER A 73 2.22 -22.73 -28.32
N ASP A 74 2.86 -23.91 -28.36
CA ASP A 74 2.55 -24.86 -29.42
C ASP A 74 1.07 -25.23 -29.30
N GLU A 75 0.28 -24.95 -30.33
CA GLU A 75 -1.17 -25.23 -30.38
C GLU A 75 -1.51 -26.71 -30.10
N LYS A 76 -0.52 -27.61 -30.14
CA LYS A 76 -0.67 -29.04 -29.88
C LYS A 76 -0.50 -29.45 -28.41
N ASN A 77 0.06 -28.60 -27.55
CA ASN A 77 0.19 -28.87 -26.12
C ASN A 77 -0.72 -27.91 -25.34
N LYS A 78 -1.98 -28.34 -25.19
CA LYS A 78 -2.95 -27.76 -24.25
C LYS A 78 -2.44 -27.94 -22.82
N GLU A 79 -1.59 -27.05 -22.37
CA GLU A 79 -1.48 -26.66 -20.97
C GLU A 79 -0.77 -25.32 -20.91
N ASN A 80 -1.44 -24.32 -20.33
CA ASN A 80 -0.98 -22.94 -20.08
C ASN A 80 0.38 -22.82 -19.35
N LYS A 81 1.10 -23.92 -19.07
CA LYS A 81 2.27 -24.03 -18.18
C LYS A 81 3.34 -22.98 -18.46
N LYS A 82 3.66 -22.68 -19.73
CA LYS A 82 4.70 -21.71 -20.09
C LYS A 82 4.33 -20.25 -19.73
N HIS A 83 3.07 -19.85 -19.95
CA HIS A 83 2.56 -18.53 -19.54
C HIS A 83 2.57 -18.37 -18.01
N ILE A 84 2.24 -19.45 -17.32
CA ILE A 84 2.14 -19.50 -15.86
C ILE A 84 3.53 -19.45 -15.22
N GLU A 85 4.47 -20.22 -15.74
CA GLU A 85 5.84 -20.30 -15.24
C GLU A 85 6.63 -19.00 -15.49
N TYR A 86 6.41 -18.36 -16.64
CA TYR A 86 6.93 -17.02 -16.92
C TYR A 86 6.41 -15.98 -15.89
N ARG A 87 5.12 -16.05 -15.54
CA ARG A 87 4.50 -15.15 -14.54
C ARG A 87 4.92 -15.45 -13.11
N SER A 88 5.20 -16.71 -12.74
CA SER A 88 5.66 -17.08 -11.40
C SER A 88 7.14 -16.78 -11.15
N ARG A 89 7.97 -16.70 -12.20
CA ARG A 89 9.38 -16.31 -12.13
C ARG A 89 9.62 -14.79 -12.07
N ARG A 90 8.58 -13.97 -11.82
CA ARG A 90 8.68 -12.52 -11.54
C ARG A 90 9.48 -12.20 -10.26
N VAL A 91 9.94 -13.21 -9.53
CA VAL A 91 10.75 -13.07 -8.30
C VAL A 91 12.12 -12.50 -8.67
N ILE A 92 12.33 -11.23 -8.37
CA ILE A 92 13.57 -10.50 -8.66
C ILE A 92 14.77 -11.08 -7.89
N VAL A 93 14.62 -12.01 -6.94
CA VAL A 93 15.75 -12.42 -6.08
C VAL A 93 15.92 -13.94 -5.96
N ASP A 94 16.53 -14.54 -6.98
CA ASP A 94 17.38 -15.74 -6.78
C ASP A 94 18.85 -15.33 -6.66
N LYS A 95 19.55 -15.97 -5.72
CA LYS A 95 20.99 -15.79 -5.43
C LYS A 95 21.81 -15.98 -6.71
N LYS A 96 22.43 -14.90 -7.18
CA LYS A 96 23.38 -14.90 -8.31
C LYS A 96 24.45 -13.81 -8.10
N SER A 97 25.43 -13.77 -9.00
CA SER A 97 26.68 -12.97 -8.93
C SER A 97 26.49 -11.50 -8.50
N GLY A 98 27.54 -10.88 -7.94
CA GLY A 98 27.50 -9.51 -7.40
C GLY A 98 27.01 -8.44 -8.39
N GLU A 99 27.25 -8.62 -9.69
CA GLU A 99 26.73 -7.73 -10.75
C GLU A 99 25.21 -7.80 -10.87
N GLN A 100 24.62 -9.00 -10.80
CA GLN A 100 23.16 -9.17 -10.86
C GLN A 100 22.48 -8.58 -9.63
N VAL A 101 23.14 -8.59 -8.46
CA VAL A 101 22.64 -7.92 -7.25
C VAL A 101 22.50 -6.41 -7.48
N LEU A 102 23.50 -5.78 -8.09
CA LEU A 102 23.46 -4.34 -8.37
C LEU A 102 22.36 -3.98 -9.37
N ASP A 103 22.25 -4.73 -10.47
CA ASP A 103 21.20 -4.51 -11.48
C ASP A 103 19.80 -4.63 -10.88
N LYS A 104 19.56 -5.69 -10.10
CA LYS A 104 18.28 -5.92 -9.40
C LYS A 104 17.98 -4.84 -8.37
N PHE A 105 19.00 -4.35 -7.68
CA PHE A 105 18.86 -3.23 -6.75
C PHE A 105 18.43 -1.95 -7.48
N ILE A 106 19.02 -1.64 -8.62
CA ILE A 106 18.64 -0.48 -9.46
C ILE A 106 17.18 -0.60 -9.90
N ILE A 107 16.77 -1.76 -10.44
CA ILE A 107 15.38 -2.03 -10.84
C ILE A 107 14.44 -1.86 -9.64
N CYS A 108 14.74 -2.50 -8.50
CA CYS A 108 13.89 -2.40 -7.31
C CYS A 108 13.78 -0.96 -6.79
N ASN A 109 14.87 -0.18 -6.85
CA ASN A 109 14.86 1.21 -6.41
C ASN A 109 13.93 2.07 -7.27
N TYR A 110 14.03 1.96 -8.60
CA TYR A 110 13.13 2.68 -9.49
C TYR A 110 11.68 2.19 -9.40
N LEU A 111 11.46 0.88 -9.18
CA LEU A 111 10.12 0.33 -8.99
C LEU A 111 9.49 0.91 -7.73
N LEU A 112 10.22 0.91 -6.61
CA LEU A 112 9.77 1.48 -5.35
C LEU A 112 9.45 2.98 -5.49
N ARG A 113 10.30 3.75 -6.20
CA ARG A 113 10.06 5.17 -6.50
C ARG A 113 8.83 5.38 -7.39
N ALA A 114 8.62 4.54 -8.39
CA ALA A 114 7.45 4.63 -9.25
C ALA A 114 6.17 4.36 -8.44
N MET A 115 6.17 3.25 -7.69
CA MET A 115 5.03 2.86 -6.86
C MET A 115 4.71 3.88 -5.76
N SER A 116 5.70 4.61 -5.24
CA SER A 116 5.43 5.66 -4.24
C SER A 116 4.69 6.88 -4.82
N LYS A 117 4.69 7.07 -6.14
CA LYS A 117 3.96 8.15 -6.84
C LYS A 117 2.58 7.73 -7.35
N ILE A 118 2.33 6.43 -7.47
CA ILE A 118 1.03 5.89 -7.90
C ILE A 118 0.03 5.98 -6.74
N SER A 119 -1.20 6.41 -7.04
CA SER A 119 -2.29 6.53 -6.06
C SER A 119 -2.73 5.18 -5.48
N TYR A 120 -3.36 5.25 -4.30
CA TYR A 120 -3.69 4.05 -3.54
C TYR A 120 -4.96 3.43 -4.08
N TYR A 121 -4.93 2.11 -4.22
CA TYR A 121 -6.11 1.32 -4.38
C TYR A 121 -6.60 0.84 -3.01
N GLN A 122 -7.73 1.41 -2.57
CA GLN A 122 -8.48 0.91 -1.43
C GLN A 122 -9.64 0.08 -1.96
N GLY A 123 -9.77 -1.15 -1.50
CA GLY A 123 -10.80 -2.06 -1.99
C GLY A 123 -10.35 -3.51 -2.04
N TYR A 124 -11.25 -4.37 -2.53
CA TYR A 124 -11.01 -5.80 -2.59
C TYR A 124 -10.11 -6.19 -3.77
N VAL A 125 -9.09 -6.99 -3.47
CA VAL A 125 -8.22 -7.65 -4.45
C VAL A 125 -8.10 -9.13 -4.13
N SER A 126 -7.67 -9.91 -5.12
CA SER A 126 -7.45 -11.34 -4.95
C SER A 126 -6.11 -11.80 -5.50
N ARG A 127 -5.57 -12.88 -4.92
CA ARG A 127 -4.36 -13.54 -5.41
C ARG A 127 -4.51 -15.02 -5.23
N SER A 128 -4.14 -15.80 -6.24
CA SER A 128 -4.03 -17.24 -6.11
C SER A 128 -2.60 -17.71 -6.35
N CYS A 129 -2.14 -18.64 -5.53
CA CYS A 129 -0.82 -19.23 -5.62
C CYS A 129 -0.84 -20.68 -5.12
N ARG A 130 0.33 -21.32 -5.14
CA ARG A 130 0.56 -22.58 -4.47
C ARG A 130 1.37 -22.29 -3.21
N LEU A 131 0.90 -22.79 -2.07
CA LEU A 131 1.64 -22.81 -0.82
C LEU A 131 1.93 -24.25 -0.40
N THR A 132 3.02 -24.47 0.31
CA THR A 132 3.27 -25.72 1.02
C THR A 132 2.42 -25.80 2.30
N ASP A 133 2.30 -27.00 2.87
CA ASP A 133 1.60 -27.19 4.14
C ASP A 133 2.25 -26.36 5.27
N GLU A 134 3.58 -26.27 5.28
CA GLU A 134 4.33 -25.44 6.23
C GLU A 134 4.02 -23.95 6.08
N GLU A 135 3.92 -23.45 4.85
CA GLU A 135 3.55 -22.05 4.60
C GLU A 135 2.11 -21.77 5.04
N LEU A 136 1.19 -22.71 4.84
CA LEU A 136 -0.21 -22.60 5.25
C LEU A 136 -0.37 -22.48 6.77
N LEU A 137 0.50 -23.12 7.55
CA LEU A 137 0.50 -23.01 9.02
C LEU A 137 0.76 -21.59 9.54
N LEU A 138 1.30 -20.68 8.71
CA LEU A 138 1.54 -19.28 9.09
C LEU A 138 0.26 -18.43 9.08
N TYR A 139 -0.78 -18.87 8.37
CA TYR A 139 -1.99 -18.09 8.10
C TYR A 139 -3.11 -18.34 9.14
N ILE A 140 -2.77 -18.14 10.41
CA ILE A 140 -3.68 -18.37 11.55
C ILE A 140 -4.61 -17.14 11.73
N PRO A 141 -5.94 -17.30 11.82
CA PRO A 141 -6.84 -16.20 12.13
C PRO A 141 -6.42 -15.41 13.38
N GLY A 142 -6.41 -14.08 13.28
CA GLY A 142 -5.91 -13.18 14.32
C GLY A 142 -4.42 -12.88 14.24
N SER A 143 -3.64 -13.63 13.44
CA SER A 143 -2.22 -13.34 13.24
C SER A 143 -2.01 -12.17 12.29
N VAL A 144 -0.84 -11.56 12.42
CA VAL A 144 -0.34 -10.54 11.49
C VAL A 144 0.82 -11.15 10.73
N ILE A 145 0.75 -11.12 9.41
CA ILE A 145 1.81 -11.58 8.52
C ILE A 145 2.39 -10.41 7.71
N ILE A 146 3.63 -10.57 7.27
CA ILE A 146 4.34 -9.61 6.44
C ILE A 146 4.72 -10.30 5.14
N TRP A 147 4.36 -9.69 4.02
CA TRP A 147 4.86 -10.10 2.71
C TRP A 147 6.11 -9.30 2.36
N SER A 148 7.26 -9.95 2.38
CA SER A 148 8.58 -9.32 2.21
C SER A 148 8.92 -8.93 0.76
N GLN A 149 8.09 -9.31 -0.21
CA GLN A 149 8.33 -9.08 -1.64
C GLN A 149 7.20 -8.25 -2.26
N PHE A 150 7.44 -7.74 -3.46
CA PHE A 150 6.37 -7.19 -4.29
C PHE A 150 5.36 -8.28 -4.61
N ASN A 151 4.08 -8.00 -4.40
CA ASN A 151 3.02 -8.97 -4.62
C ASN A 151 1.92 -8.39 -5.51
N GLY A 152 1.81 -8.96 -6.72
CA GLY A 152 0.74 -8.69 -7.66
C GLY A 152 -0.57 -9.37 -7.26
N THR A 153 -1.67 -8.66 -7.42
CA THR A 153 -3.04 -9.12 -7.16
C THR A 153 -3.97 -8.65 -8.27
N PHE A 154 -5.14 -9.25 -8.40
CA PHE A 154 -6.14 -8.89 -9.40
C PHE A 154 -7.24 -8.07 -8.74
N LYS A 155 -7.60 -6.92 -9.34
CA LYS A 155 -8.71 -6.08 -8.91
C LYS A 155 -10.04 -6.67 -9.36
N GLY A 156 -11.03 -6.73 -8.46
CA GLY A 156 -12.38 -7.16 -8.84
C GLY A 156 -13.24 -7.60 -7.66
N LYS A 157 -14.56 -7.35 -7.76
CA LYS A 157 -15.59 -7.89 -6.85
C LYS A 157 -16.03 -9.29 -7.26
N THR A 158 -15.99 -9.59 -8.56
CA THR A 158 -16.22 -10.92 -9.10
C THR A 158 -15.04 -11.79 -8.72
N MET A 159 -15.19 -12.45 -7.57
CA MET A 159 -14.40 -13.59 -7.21
C MET A 159 -14.42 -14.52 -8.42
N HIS A 160 -13.28 -14.72 -9.06
CA HIS A 160 -13.07 -15.99 -9.76
C HIS A 160 -13.02 -17.04 -8.65
N ASP A 161 -14.20 -17.45 -8.15
CA ASP A 161 -14.36 -18.61 -7.26
C ASP A 161 -14.03 -19.91 -8.03
N SER A 162 -13.75 -19.79 -9.32
CA SER A 162 -13.10 -20.82 -10.11
C SER A 162 -11.61 -20.89 -9.76
N PHE A 163 -11.20 -22.03 -9.21
CA PHE A 163 -9.83 -22.52 -9.31
C PHE A 163 -9.53 -22.79 -10.79
N ASP A 164 -9.42 -21.74 -11.62
CA ASP A 164 -9.13 -21.82 -13.06
C ASP A 164 -7.72 -22.38 -13.34
N PHE A 165 -7.00 -22.76 -12.28
CA PHE A 165 -5.63 -23.20 -12.31
C PHE A 165 -5.46 -24.44 -11.41
N PRO A 166 -5.38 -25.66 -11.99
CA PRO A 166 -5.36 -26.91 -11.22
C PRO A 166 -4.13 -27.09 -10.31
N TYR A 167 -3.15 -26.19 -10.39
CA TYR A 167 -1.90 -26.22 -9.63
C TYR A 167 -1.83 -25.15 -8.52
N ARG A 168 -2.91 -24.39 -8.28
CA ARG A 168 -3.00 -23.41 -7.18
C ARG A 168 -3.90 -23.97 -6.09
N ASN A 169 -3.36 -24.13 -4.88
CA ASN A 169 -4.11 -24.63 -3.72
C ASN A 169 -4.62 -23.51 -2.82
N THR A 170 -4.21 -22.26 -3.02
CA THR A 170 -4.52 -21.15 -2.11
C THR A 170 -5.08 -19.93 -2.84
N PHE A 171 -6.12 -19.34 -2.26
CA PHE A 171 -6.77 -18.12 -2.72
C PHE A 171 -6.85 -17.08 -1.59
N PHE A 172 -6.22 -15.93 -1.79
CA PHE A 172 -6.27 -14.80 -0.88
C PHE A 172 -7.38 -13.84 -1.29
N LYS A 173 -8.26 -13.50 -0.34
CA LYS A 173 -9.27 -12.45 -0.45
C LYS A 173 -8.84 -11.29 0.44
N ILE A 174 -8.36 -10.20 -0.15
CA ILE A 174 -7.63 -9.15 0.57
C ILE A 174 -8.37 -7.82 0.45
N TYR A 175 -8.62 -7.14 1.57
CA TYR A 175 -8.95 -5.71 1.54
C TYR A 175 -7.67 -4.87 1.55
N SER A 176 -7.36 -4.25 0.42
CA SER A 176 -6.20 -3.36 0.21
C SER A 176 -6.45 -1.99 0.83
N LEU A 177 -5.40 -1.40 1.42
CA LEU A 177 -5.37 0.00 1.86
C LEU A 177 -4.37 0.84 1.04
N THR A 178 -3.22 0.26 0.73
CA THR A 178 -2.08 0.91 0.07
C THR A 178 -1.56 0.10 -1.13
N GLY A 179 -2.32 -0.86 -1.66
CA GLY A 179 -2.00 -1.44 -2.98
C GLY A 179 -1.95 -0.36 -4.07
N ARG A 180 -1.18 -0.58 -5.13
CA ARG A 180 -1.06 0.35 -6.27
C ARG A 180 -1.66 -0.28 -7.52
N SER A 181 -2.73 0.30 -8.06
CA SER A 181 -3.24 -0.17 -9.35
C SER A 181 -2.26 0.25 -10.44
N ILE A 182 -1.72 -0.74 -11.16
CA ILE A 182 -0.74 -0.52 -12.22
C ILE A 182 -1.35 -0.69 -13.61
N LYS A 183 -2.68 -0.80 -13.72
CA LYS A 183 -3.41 -1.01 -14.98
C LYS A 183 -2.93 -0.13 -16.12
N THR A 184 -2.82 1.18 -15.87
CA THR A 184 -2.42 2.18 -16.86
C THR A 184 -0.94 2.09 -17.26
N PHE A 185 -0.11 1.49 -16.40
CA PHE A 185 1.34 1.39 -16.54
C PHE A 185 1.81 0.02 -17.03
N SER A 186 0.95 -0.99 -16.94
CA SER A 186 1.21 -2.37 -17.34
C SER A 186 1.17 -2.54 -18.85
N ASN A 187 1.97 -3.49 -19.37
CA ASN A 187 1.82 -3.98 -20.74
C ASN A 187 0.57 -4.87 -20.92
N TYR A 188 -0.06 -5.26 -19.81
CA TYR A 188 -1.27 -6.08 -19.73
C TYR A 188 -2.38 -5.32 -19.02
N GLU A 189 -3.05 -4.42 -19.74
CA GLU A 189 -4.12 -3.56 -19.16
C GLU A 189 -5.32 -4.38 -18.66
N ASP A 190 -5.56 -5.56 -19.25
CA ASP A 190 -6.68 -6.43 -18.88
C ASP A 190 -6.47 -7.15 -17.54
N GLU A 191 -5.24 -7.19 -17.01
CA GLU A 191 -4.97 -7.85 -15.71
C GLU A 191 -5.49 -7.03 -14.52
N ASP A 192 -5.75 -5.72 -14.72
CA ASP A 192 -6.14 -4.76 -13.67
C ASP A 192 -5.36 -4.98 -12.36
N GLU A 193 -4.04 -5.15 -12.51
CA GLU A 193 -3.17 -5.61 -11.44
C GLU A 193 -3.02 -4.53 -10.36
N VAL A 194 -3.10 -4.94 -9.10
CA VAL A 194 -2.79 -4.14 -7.92
C VAL A 194 -1.57 -4.73 -7.23
N VAL A 195 -0.52 -3.94 -7.10
CA VAL A 195 0.76 -4.36 -6.52
C VAL A 195 0.89 -3.86 -5.09
N PHE A 196 1.19 -4.78 -4.18
CA PHE A 196 1.65 -4.47 -2.84
C PHE A 196 3.18 -4.29 -2.82
N LEU A 197 3.63 -3.29 -2.07
CA LEU A 197 5.06 -3.07 -1.81
C LEU A 197 5.62 -4.16 -0.89
N PRO A 198 6.95 -4.38 -0.90
CA PRO A 198 7.63 -5.15 0.14
C PRO A 198 7.25 -4.65 1.54
N ASP A 199 7.22 -5.59 2.47
CA ASP A 199 6.86 -5.42 3.88
C ASP A 199 5.41 -4.98 4.13
N SER A 200 4.54 -5.14 3.12
CA SER A 200 3.11 -4.97 3.30
C SER A 200 2.59 -5.96 4.35
N THR A 201 1.85 -5.42 5.31
CA THR A 201 1.42 -6.16 6.49
C THR A 201 -0.08 -6.44 6.45
N PHE A 202 -0.47 -7.65 6.84
CA PHE A 202 -1.84 -8.13 6.74
C PHE A 202 -2.30 -8.83 8.01
N LEU A 203 -3.50 -8.48 8.48
CA LEU A 203 -4.21 -9.23 9.51
C LEU A 203 -4.99 -10.37 8.84
N ILE A 204 -4.80 -11.59 9.33
CA ILE A 204 -5.59 -12.75 8.91
C ILE A 204 -6.94 -12.72 9.64
N LEU A 205 -8.02 -12.65 8.88
CA LEU A 205 -9.37 -12.59 9.43
C LEU A 205 -10.01 -13.98 9.53
N LYS A 206 -9.79 -14.81 8.52
CA LYS A 206 -10.42 -16.13 8.39
C LYS A 206 -9.59 -17.02 7.46
N HIS A 207 -9.51 -18.30 7.78
CA HIS A 207 -8.94 -19.33 6.93
C HIS A 207 -10.00 -20.42 6.75
N VAL A 208 -10.40 -20.68 5.51
CA VAL A 208 -11.38 -21.71 5.14
C VAL A 208 -10.69 -22.74 4.28
N VAL A 209 -10.95 -24.01 4.57
CA VAL A 209 -10.47 -25.12 3.75
C VAL A 209 -11.68 -25.74 3.05
N SER A 210 -11.62 -25.89 1.73
CA SER A 210 -12.63 -26.50 0.86
C SER A 210 -12.06 -27.74 0.13
N HIS A 211 -12.95 -28.47 -0.55
CA HIS A 211 -12.68 -29.64 -1.40
C HIS A 211 -11.56 -30.58 -0.91
N HIS A 212 -11.94 -31.63 -0.17
CA HIS A 212 -11.02 -32.67 0.30
C HIS A 212 -9.77 -32.15 1.00
N GLU A 213 -9.87 -31.01 1.69
CA GLU A 213 -8.77 -30.36 2.42
C GLU A 213 -7.61 -29.83 1.56
N GLN A 214 -7.80 -29.72 0.24
CA GLN A 214 -6.73 -29.32 -0.68
C GLN A 214 -6.79 -27.85 -1.12
N GLN A 215 -7.89 -27.16 -0.82
CA GLN A 215 -8.12 -25.80 -1.28
C GLN A 215 -8.30 -24.85 -0.10
N HIS A 216 -7.50 -23.78 -0.06
CA HIS A 216 -7.49 -22.82 1.03
C HIS A 216 -7.96 -21.46 0.55
N VAL A 217 -8.93 -20.88 1.26
CA VAL A 217 -9.35 -19.49 1.08
C VAL A 217 -8.98 -18.70 2.33
N ILE A 218 -8.10 -17.72 2.19
CA ILE A 218 -7.57 -16.93 3.29
C ILE A 218 -8.04 -15.48 3.13
N TYR A 219 -8.78 -15.01 4.12
CA TYR A 219 -9.32 -13.66 4.16
C TYR A 219 -8.38 -12.77 4.95
N MET A 220 -7.98 -11.66 4.34
CA MET A 220 -6.95 -10.78 4.87
C MET A 220 -7.40 -9.32 4.78
N ARG A 221 -6.89 -8.51 5.71
CA ARG A 221 -6.99 -7.05 5.61
C ARG A 221 -5.60 -6.47 5.73
N GLN A 222 -5.22 -5.62 4.79
CA GLN A 222 -3.99 -4.86 4.94
C GLN A 222 -4.10 -3.92 6.14
N VAL A 223 -3.06 -3.84 6.95
CA VAL A 223 -3.02 -3.01 8.17
C VAL A 223 -1.70 -2.23 8.23
N GLU A 224 -1.79 -1.01 8.75
CA GLU A 224 -0.62 -0.20 9.10
C GLU A 224 -0.42 -0.29 10.62
N LEU A 225 0.79 -0.66 11.04
CA LEU A 225 1.14 -0.95 12.43
C LEU A 225 1.96 0.17 13.10
N GLY A 226 2.20 1.27 12.40
CA GLY A 226 3.03 2.37 12.88
C GLY A 226 4.51 2.02 13.04
N LEU A 227 5.02 1.11 12.20
CA LEU A 227 6.44 0.73 12.18
C LEU A 227 7.30 1.67 11.31
N SER A 228 6.85 2.92 11.14
CA SER A 228 7.52 3.94 10.35
C SER A 228 8.19 4.99 11.23
N ILE A 229 9.01 5.86 10.63
CA ILE A 229 9.66 6.97 11.33
C ILE A 229 8.58 7.92 11.88
N SER A 230 7.63 8.30 11.04
CA SER A 230 6.50 9.16 11.39
C SER A 230 5.17 8.45 11.13
N SER A 231 4.28 8.44 12.12
CA SER A 231 2.99 7.76 12.06
C SER A 231 1.85 8.70 12.44
N VAL A 232 0.74 8.61 11.70
CA VAL A 232 -0.50 9.33 11.99
C VAL A 232 -1.63 8.34 12.19
N LEU A 233 -2.24 8.33 13.37
CA LEU A 233 -3.53 7.66 13.57
C LEU A 233 -4.63 8.61 13.11
N TRP A 234 -5.38 8.23 12.08
CA TRP A 234 -6.53 9.01 11.59
C TRP A 234 -7.81 8.23 11.87
N VAL A 235 -8.73 8.86 12.60
CA VAL A 235 -10.03 8.31 12.97
C VAL A 235 -11.15 9.11 12.31
N ASP A 236 -11.92 8.46 11.44
CA ASP A 236 -13.00 9.08 10.64
C ASP A 236 -13.92 7.96 10.11
N ASP A 237 -15.25 8.11 10.21
CA ASP A 237 -16.22 7.06 9.83
C ASP A 237 -16.29 6.83 8.31
N GLU A 238 -15.85 7.82 7.53
CA GLU A 238 -15.82 7.79 6.08
C GLU A 238 -14.46 7.33 5.53
N ILE A 239 -13.46 7.05 6.38
CA ILE A 239 -12.04 6.83 6.00
C ILE A 239 -11.79 5.73 4.96
N PHE A 240 -12.73 4.78 4.82
CA PHE A 240 -12.64 3.68 3.86
C PHE A 240 -13.56 3.85 2.64
N LYS A 241 -14.28 4.97 2.52
CA LYS A 241 -15.10 5.26 1.35
C LYS A 241 -14.26 5.80 0.20
N ASP A 242 -14.59 5.38 -1.02
CA ASP A 242 -13.83 5.75 -2.22
C ASP A 242 -13.80 7.27 -2.48
N ASN A 243 -14.88 7.96 -2.11
CA ASN A 243 -15.05 9.41 -2.27
C ASN A 243 -14.69 10.22 -1.02
N TRP A 244 -13.99 9.64 -0.05
CA TRP A 244 -13.57 10.37 1.14
C TRP A 244 -12.56 11.47 0.78
N ILE A 245 -12.99 12.72 0.93
CA ILE A 245 -12.28 13.90 0.43
C ILE A 245 -10.88 14.06 1.04
N ASN A 246 -10.69 13.62 2.28
CA ASN A 246 -9.44 13.78 3.01
C ASN A 246 -8.34 12.78 2.60
N LYS A 247 -8.68 11.78 1.78
CA LYS A 247 -7.73 10.75 1.31
C LYS A 247 -6.52 11.34 0.59
N ASN A 248 -6.71 12.45 -0.13
CA ASN A 248 -5.62 13.10 -0.86
C ASN A 248 -4.56 13.69 0.08
N TYR A 249 -4.94 14.23 1.24
CA TYR A 249 -3.96 14.72 2.22
C TYR A 249 -3.03 13.61 2.70
N MET A 250 -3.54 12.39 2.88
CA MET A 250 -2.73 11.25 3.26
C MET A 250 -1.72 10.91 2.17
N ILE A 251 -2.20 10.74 0.93
CA ILE A 251 -1.35 10.39 -0.23
C ILE A 251 -0.25 11.45 -0.43
N ASP A 252 -0.60 12.73 -0.36
CA ASP A 252 0.35 13.82 -0.51
C ASP A 252 1.40 13.81 0.60
N ALA A 253 1.00 13.56 1.85
CA ALA A 253 1.92 13.53 2.98
C ALA A 253 2.93 12.38 2.92
N GLU A 254 2.50 11.18 2.50
CA GLU A 254 3.40 10.02 2.34
C GLU A 254 4.37 10.21 1.16
N ALA A 255 3.96 10.97 0.13
CA ALA A 255 4.78 11.24 -1.05
C ALA A 255 5.74 12.44 -0.91
N LYS A 256 5.48 13.34 0.06
CA LYS A 256 6.17 14.63 0.21
C LYS A 256 7.63 14.49 0.66
N ASP A 257 7.88 13.74 1.73
CA ASP A 257 9.23 13.54 2.27
C ASP A 257 9.51 12.06 2.55
N PRO A 258 10.18 11.36 1.61
CA PRO A 258 10.55 9.97 1.77
C PRO A 258 11.42 9.70 3.01
N LYS A 259 12.17 10.70 3.52
CA LYS A 259 13.00 10.55 4.72
C LYS A 259 12.18 10.48 6.00
N LYS A 260 11.03 11.18 6.04
CA LYS A 260 10.08 11.07 7.15
C LYS A 260 9.27 9.79 7.10
N ASN A 261 9.10 9.19 5.91
CA ASN A 261 8.34 7.95 5.71
C ASN A 261 7.03 7.98 6.51
N VAL A 262 6.23 9.02 6.30
CA VAL A 262 4.95 9.18 7.00
C VAL A 262 4.07 7.99 6.63
N ARG A 263 3.39 7.39 7.62
CA ARG A 263 2.40 6.32 7.41
C ARG A 263 1.12 6.57 8.19
N PHE A 264 -0.01 6.14 7.64
CA PHE A 264 -1.33 6.40 8.22
C PHE A 264 -2.01 5.13 8.74
N ILE A 265 -2.24 5.10 10.05
CA ILE A 265 -3.04 4.10 10.72
C ILE A 265 -4.51 4.55 10.65
N GLN A 266 -5.26 4.00 9.70
CA GLN A 266 -6.65 4.36 9.44
C GLN A 266 -7.60 3.57 10.35
N LYS A 267 -8.58 4.24 10.96
CA LYS A 267 -9.58 3.63 11.84
C LYS A 267 -10.95 4.29 11.62
N SER A 268 -11.99 3.49 11.51
CA SER A 268 -13.36 3.97 11.21
C SER A 268 -14.18 4.34 12.44
N SER A 269 -13.65 4.11 13.64
CA SER A 269 -14.34 4.46 14.88
C SER A 269 -13.39 4.59 16.07
N THR A 270 -13.89 5.24 17.12
CA THR A 270 -13.21 5.41 18.41
C THR A 270 -12.79 4.06 18.99
N ASP A 271 -13.68 3.07 19.00
CA ASP A 271 -13.40 1.78 19.64
C ASP A 271 -12.29 1.00 18.94
N ILE A 272 -12.26 1.01 17.60
CA ILE A 272 -11.20 0.35 16.83
C ILE A 272 -9.87 1.12 17.02
N ALA A 273 -9.91 2.46 17.07
CA ALA A 273 -8.74 3.27 17.37
C ALA A 273 -8.17 2.97 18.76
N LEU A 274 -9.01 2.92 19.80
CA LEU A 274 -8.60 2.57 21.16
C LEU A 274 -8.09 1.13 21.25
N SER A 275 -8.69 0.20 20.52
CA SER A 275 -8.19 -1.19 20.42
C SER A 275 -6.78 -1.24 19.84
N PHE A 276 -6.50 -0.47 18.78
CA PHE A 276 -5.14 -0.32 18.26
C PHE A 276 -4.19 0.30 19.31
N LEU A 277 -4.61 1.37 19.98
CA LEU A 277 -3.78 2.04 20.99
C LEU A 277 -3.46 1.16 22.20
N ARG A 278 -4.37 0.27 22.59
CA ARG A 278 -4.15 -0.73 23.65
C ARG A 278 -3.24 -1.88 23.21
N SER A 279 -3.13 -2.14 21.91
CA SER A 279 -2.26 -3.21 21.38
C SER A 279 -0.77 -2.90 21.61
N PRO A 280 0.11 -3.92 21.54
CA PRO A 280 1.56 -3.71 21.61
C PRO A 280 2.09 -2.70 20.58
N PHE A 281 1.49 -2.65 19.38
CA PHE A 281 1.87 -1.68 18.35
C PHE A 281 1.54 -0.25 18.76
N GLY A 282 0.32 -0.02 19.26
CA GLY A 282 -0.10 1.30 19.74
C GLY A 282 0.71 1.77 20.94
N GLN A 283 0.95 0.90 21.92
CA GLN A 283 1.72 1.25 23.13
C GLN A 283 3.16 1.67 22.81
N ARG A 284 3.78 1.13 21.76
CA ARG A 284 5.12 1.56 21.32
C ARG A 284 5.18 3.01 20.82
N LEU A 285 4.05 3.54 20.35
CA LEU A 285 3.91 4.90 19.82
C LEU A 285 3.58 5.93 20.92
N LYS A 286 3.26 5.46 22.13
CA LYS A 286 2.87 6.28 23.26
C LYS A 286 3.93 7.34 23.54
N ASN A 287 3.49 8.60 23.52
CA ASN A 287 4.29 9.80 23.82
C ASN A 287 5.46 10.05 22.86
N ARG A 288 5.54 9.35 21.72
CA ARG A 288 6.52 9.64 20.67
C ARG A 288 6.16 10.93 19.95
N GLU A 289 7.12 11.84 19.78
CA GLU A 289 6.94 13.08 19.01
C GLU A 289 6.61 12.82 17.53
N THR A 290 7.04 11.66 17.03
CA THR A 290 6.78 11.19 15.67
C THR A 290 5.44 10.46 15.52
N PHE A 291 4.61 10.42 16.56
CA PHE A 291 3.24 9.90 16.49
C PHE A 291 2.22 11.00 16.76
N ARG A 292 1.32 11.19 15.80
CA ARG A 292 0.27 12.21 15.80
C ARG A 292 -1.11 11.56 15.62
N ILE A 293 -2.15 12.20 16.16
CA ILE A 293 -3.52 11.69 16.10
C ILE A 293 -4.41 12.75 15.45
N VAL A 294 -5.15 12.36 14.42
CA VAL A 294 -6.15 13.18 13.74
C VAL A 294 -7.51 12.53 13.94
N SER A 295 -8.50 13.34 14.28
CA SER A 295 -9.90 12.92 14.35
C SER A 295 -10.78 14.07 13.92
N ASP A 296 -12.00 13.74 13.54
CA ASP A 296 -13.09 14.69 13.44
C ASP A 296 -13.94 14.69 14.73
N MET A 297 -15.06 15.42 14.74
CA MET A 297 -16.01 15.46 15.86
C MET A 297 -17.32 14.73 15.58
N HIS A 298 -17.69 14.57 14.31
CA HIS A 298 -19.02 14.16 13.88
C HIS A 298 -18.95 12.81 13.16
N ARG A 299 -19.13 11.74 13.92
CA ARG A 299 -19.17 10.38 13.39
C ARG A 299 -20.56 9.80 13.61
N THR A 300 -21.28 9.59 12.52
CA THR A 300 -22.70 9.17 12.56
C THR A 300 -22.87 7.71 13.00
N ASN A 301 -21.80 6.92 12.91
CA ASN A 301 -21.75 5.53 13.34
C ASN A 301 -21.41 5.36 14.84
N GLU A 302 -21.31 6.45 15.60
CA GLU A 302 -20.95 6.44 17.02
C GLU A 302 -21.99 7.12 17.88
N GLU A 303 -22.13 6.65 19.12
CA GLU A 303 -23.08 7.22 20.08
C GLU A 303 -22.37 7.89 21.28
N PRO A 304 -22.59 9.19 21.53
CA PRO A 304 -23.36 10.12 20.71
C PRO A 304 -22.55 10.66 19.51
N ALA A 305 -23.22 10.84 18.36
CA ALA A 305 -22.55 11.12 17.08
C ALA A 305 -21.73 12.42 17.03
N ASN A 306 -22.06 13.40 17.87
CA ASN A 306 -21.51 14.76 17.78
C ASN A 306 -20.34 15.05 18.73
N ASN A 307 -19.85 14.07 19.49
CA ASN A 307 -18.74 14.26 20.42
C ASN A 307 -17.61 13.25 20.25
N ALA A 308 -17.59 12.53 19.12
CA ALA A 308 -16.71 11.39 18.92
C ALA A 308 -15.22 11.75 19.11
N GLY A 309 -14.79 12.90 18.59
CA GLY A 309 -13.42 13.41 18.78
C GLY A 309 -13.08 13.72 20.24
N ALA A 310 -14.01 14.32 20.99
CA ALA A 310 -13.83 14.59 22.41
C ALA A 310 -13.72 13.28 23.22
N ARG A 311 -14.59 12.30 22.95
CA ARG A 311 -14.52 10.97 23.60
C ARG A 311 -13.19 10.28 23.31
N LEU A 312 -12.77 10.30 22.05
CA LEU A 312 -11.50 9.72 21.66
C LEU A 312 -10.34 10.35 22.43
N ILE A 313 -10.25 11.69 22.50
CA ILE A 313 -9.19 12.37 23.27
C ILE A 313 -9.24 11.97 24.74
N LYS A 314 -10.42 11.97 25.36
CA LYS A 314 -10.60 11.59 26.77
C LYS A 314 -10.02 10.21 27.05
N GLU A 315 -10.38 9.23 26.22
CA GLU A 315 -9.94 7.85 26.37
C GLU A 315 -8.44 7.68 26.06
N ILE A 316 -7.91 8.38 25.07
CA ILE A 316 -6.47 8.40 24.77
C ILE A 316 -5.67 8.91 25.98
N ARG A 317 -6.14 9.96 26.64
CA ARG A 317 -5.50 10.53 27.83
C ARG A 317 -5.57 9.57 29.03
N LYS A 318 -6.70 8.86 29.21
CA LYS A 318 -6.80 7.77 30.21
C LYS A 318 -5.82 6.62 29.95
N LEU A 319 -5.53 6.33 28.68
CA LEU A 319 -4.49 5.36 28.29
C LEU A 319 -3.05 5.91 28.49
N GLY A 320 -2.90 7.16 28.93
CA GLY A 320 -1.64 7.84 29.21
C GLY A 320 -0.91 8.35 27.98
N PHE A 321 -1.59 8.44 26.82
CA PHE A 321 -1.02 9.05 25.63
C PHE A 321 -1.17 10.56 25.75
N ASN A 322 -0.05 11.28 25.73
CA ASN A 322 0.09 12.73 25.67
C ASN A 322 0.53 13.20 24.29
N ASN A 323 0.35 12.36 23.26
CA ASN A 323 0.63 12.71 21.88
C ASN A 323 -0.24 13.88 21.41
N ARG A 324 0.31 14.64 20.46
CA ARG A 324 -0.36 15.76 19.81
C ARG A 324 -1.59 15.25 19.05
N CYS A 325 -2.72 15.90 19.28
CA CYS A 325 -4.01 15.58 18.69
C CYS A 325 -4.50 16.79 17.87
N LEU A 326 -5.04 16.53 16.68
CA LEU A 326 -5.71 17.53 15.87
C LEU A 326 -7.16 17.11 15.64
N LEU A 327 -8.09 17.98 16.05
CA LEU A 327 -9.50 17.88 15.66
C LEU A 327 -9.72 18.70 14.41
N PHE A 328 -9.87 18.02 13.26
CA PHE A 328 -10.18 18.65 11.98
C PHE A 328 -11.70 18.64 11.77
N VAL A 329 -12.31 19.83 11.80
CA VAL A 329 -13.78 19.98 11.94
C VAL A 329 -14.35 21.00 10.99
N GLY A 330 -15.63 20.87 10.64
CA GLY A 330 -16.36 21.85 9.83
C GLY A 330 -16.82 23.09 10.62
N ASN A 331 -17.00 22.98 11.94
CA ASN A 331 -17.41 24.10 12.80
C ASN A 331 -16.54 24.15 14.06
N ARG A 332 -15.62 25.13 14.09
CA ARG A 332 -14.66 25.30 15.19
C ARG A 332 -15.33 25.70 16.50
N GLN A 333 -16.24 26.69 16.49
CA GLN A 333 -16.88 27.21 17.69
C GLN A 333 -17.69 26.13 18.41
N LYS A 334 -18.55 25.41 17.68
CA LYS A 334 -19.34 24.29 18.22
C LYS A 334 -18.43 23.20 18.82
N THR A 335 -17.30 22.93 18.17
CA THR A 335 -16.33 21.95 18.67
C THR A 335 -15.66 22.42 19.96
N GLU A 336 -15.27 23.68 20.04
CA GLU A 336 -14.69 24.27 21.25
C GLU A 336 -15.67 24.21 22.43
N GLU A 337 -16.96 24.51 22.20
CA GLU A 337 -18.01 24.37 23.23
C GLU A 337 -18.12 22.93 23.75
N ILE A 338 -18.15 21.94 22.86
CA ILE A 338 -18.22 20.52 23.24
C ILE A 338 -16.96 20.12 24.00
N ILE A 339 -15.78 20.47 23.50
CA ILE A 339 -14.50 20.15 24.15
C ILE A 339 -14.41 20.79 25.54
N ASN A 340 -14.90 22.02 25.70
CA ASN A 340 -14.92 22.72 26.98
C ASN A 340 -15.86 22.05 28.00
N ARG A 341 -16.91 21.39 27.54
CA ARG A 341 -17.87 20.66 28.37
C ARG A 341 -17.39 19.24 28.71
N GLU A 342 -16.83 18.52 27.75
CA GLU A 342 -16.54 17.08 27.87
C GLU A 342 -15.17 16.77 28.49
N LEU A 343 -14.20 17.68 28.33
CA LEU A 343 -12.80 17.49 28.71
C LEU A 343 -12.36 18.48 29.79
N ASN A 344 -11.52 18.05 30.73
CA ASN A 344 -10.82 18.96 31.65
C ASN A 344 -9.54 19.57 31.04
N ALA A 345 -8.90 20.51 31.73
CA ALA A 345 -7.72 21.22 31.22
C ALA A 345 -6.54 20.28 30.87
N ASN A 346 -6.32 19.23 31.66
CA ASN A 346 -5.27 18.25 31.43
C ASN A 346 -5.58 17.38 30.20
N GLU A 347 -6.83 16.97 30.02
CA GLU A 347 -7.25 16.18 28.86
C GLU A 347 -7.12 16.97 27.55
N ARG A 348 -7.40 18.28 27.59
CA ARG A 348 -7.25 19.19 26.45
C ARG A 348 -5.80 19.48 26.06
N GLN A 349 -4.84 19.20 26.94
CA GLN A 349 -3.43 19.45 26.67
C GLN A 349 -3.01 18.76 25.36
N PHE A 350 -2.21 19.45 24.55
CA PHE A 350 -1.74 18.98 23.24
C PHE A 350 -2.86 18.66 22.23
N THR A 351 -4.05 19.23 22.40
CA THR A 351 -5.14 19.16 21.41
C THR A 351 -5.28 20.50 20.71
N LYS A 352 -5.26 20.50 19.37
CA LYS A 352 -5.58 21.66 18.54
C LYS A 352 -6.87 21.40 17.77
N ILE A 353 -7.74 22.40 17.68
CA ILE A 353 -8.96 22.36 16.88
C ILE A 353 -8.74 23.25 15.65
N THR A 354 -9.09 22.77 14.46
CA THR A 354 -8.93 23.56 13.24
C THR A 354 -9.97 23.21 12.18
N THR A 355 -10.30 24.21 11.37
CA THR A 355 -11.04 24.10 10.10
C THR A 355 -10.11 24.31 8.89
N SER A 356 -8.81 24.51 9.12
CA SER A 356 -7.83 24.92 8.11
C SER A 356 -7.08 23.73 7.54
N ASP A 357 -7.17 23.55 6.22
CA ASP A 357 -6.40 22.58 5.44
C ASP A 357 -4.89 22.74 5.65
N ASP A 358 -4.38 23.97 5.70
CA ASP A 358 -2.94 24.21 5.89
C ASP A 358 -2.47 23.77 7.28
N SER A 359 -3.31 23.97 8.30
CA SER A 359 -3.05 23.43 9.64
C SER A 359 -3.03 21.90 9.63
N LEU A 360 -3.97 21.26 8.94
CA LEU A 360 -4.00 19.80 8.78
C LEU A 360 -2.75 19.29 8.05
N LYS A 361 -2.42 19.88 6.90
CA LYS A 361 -1.23 19.54 6.10
C LYS A 361 0.05 19.68 6.92
N SER A 362 0.24 20.82 7.59
CA SER A 362 1.42 21.05 8.46
C SER A 362 1.49 20.02 9.59
N PHE A 363 0.33 19.64 10.13
CA PHE A 363 0.24 18.66 11.20
C PHE A 363 0.60 17.24 10.72
N ILE A 364 0.03 16.75 9.62
CA ILE A 364 0.33 15.38 9.14
C ILE A 364 1.70 15.26 8.47
N ASN A 365 2.28 16.37 7.98
CA ASN A 365 3.63 16.41 7.40
C ASN A 365 4.75 16.60 8.44
N PHE A 366 4.40 16.73 9.73
CA PHE A 366 5.37 16.97 10.80
C PHE A 366 6.21 18.25 10.56
N GLU A 367 5.57 19.34 10.15
CA GLU A 367 6.23 20.62 9.86
C GLU A 367 6.10 21.63 11.00
N SER A 368 4.98 21.59 11.72
CA SER A 368 4.77 22.42 12.90
C SER A 368 5.43 21.83 14.14
N THR A 369 6.17 22.68 14.86
CA THR A 369 6.26 22.63 16.32
C THR A 369 4.91 23.07 16.88
N PHE A 370 4.39 22.32 17.84
CA PHE A 370 3.02 22.41 18.33
C PHE A 370 2.97 23.24 19.60
#